data_AF-A0A8J6RAQ7-F1
#
_entry.id   AF-A0A8J6RAQ7-F1
#
_cell.length_a   1.000
_cell.length_b   1.000
_cell.length_c   1.000
_cell.angle_alpha   90.00
_cell.angle_beta   90.00
_cell.angle_gamma   90.00
#
_symmetry.space_group_name_H-M   'P 1'
#
loop_
_entity.id
_entity.type
_entity.pdbx_description
1 polymer ?
#
loop_
_entity_poly.entity_id
_entity_poly.type
_entity_poly.pdbx_seq_one_letter_code
_entity_poly.pdbx_strand_id
1 'polypeptide(L)'
;MQPSVSNHSQPHSTSLPSNNLTSEPQASLEPSLPTPFATERQRAYIGVFDSGVGGLTVLRELYRQLPNESILYFGDTARLPYGTRSQAEILQFVREILTWMVQQGVKMAIMACNTSSALALEAVRREFKIPILGLILPGARAAVQQGSRIGVIATPATAASNAYRQAVQEVDETAEVWQVGCPEFVPLVEQNRISDPYTYQVAQEYLAPLLQQQIDTLVYGCTHYPHLAPVLRSLLPPSVKLVDPAVSVVAAAAQELELLGLRNIRLPLPTRFCVSGNPEQFAQVSVQWLGFTPTVEKINLPEVLSQIVS
;
A
#
# COMPACT_ATOMS: atom_id res chain seq x y z
N MET A 1 62.05 -43.28 -12.66
CA MET A 1 63.08 -43.96 -11.84
C MET A 1 63.01 -43.37 -10.44
N GLN A 2 62.44 -44.10 -9.48
CA GLN A 2 62.72 -43.86 -8.06
C GLN A 2 63.97 -44.65 -7.69
N PRO A 3 64.71 -44.21 -6.66
CA PRO A 3 64.77 -45.08 -5.50
C PRO A 3 64.64 -44.36 -4.16
N SER A 4 64.13 -45.13 -3.22
CA SER A 4 64.14 -44.98 -1.77
C SER A 4 65.55 -45.08 -1.18
N VAL A 5 65.77 -44.55 0.04
CA VAL A 5 66.04 -45.31 1.29
C VAL A 5 66.42 -44.31 2.42
N SER A 6 65.83 -44.59 3.58
CA SER A 6 65.99 -44.06 4.94
C SER A 6 67.41 -43.96 5.52
N ASN A 7 67.67 -43.05 6.46
CA ASN A 7 67.99 -43.45 7.85
C ASN A 7 67.99 -42.30 8.89
N HIS A 8 67.76 -42.72 10.14
CA HIS A 8 67.68 -42.00 11.42
C HIS A 8 68.85 -41.05 11.75
N SER A 9 68.56 -39.98 12.52
CA SER A 9 69.15 -39.69 13.86
C SER A 9 68.62 -38.36 14.43
N GLN A 10 68.05 -38.39 15.64
CA GLN A 10 67.85 -37.25 16.56
C GLN A 10 68.94 -37.30 17.65
N PRO A 11 69.06 -36.33 18.59
CA PRO A 11 68.49 -34.98 18.67
C PRO A 11 69.54 -33.90 18.99
N HIS A 12 69.22 -32.61 18.82
CA HIS A 12 69.71 -31.60 19.75
C HIS A 12 68.68 -30.48 19.94
N SER A 13 68.50 -30.18 21.22
CA SER A 13 67.58 -29.27 21.87
C SER A 13 67.94 -27.81 21.65
N THR A 14 66.97 -26.98 21.27
CA THR A 14 66.96 -25.55 21.58
C THR A 14 65.54 -25.12 21.94
N SER A 15 65.42 -24.66 23.18
CA SER A 15 64.24 -24.14 23.88
C SER A 15 63.62 -22.92 23.18
N LEU A 16 62.30 -22.97 22.99
CA LEU A 16 61.46 -21.81 22.65
C LEU A 16 60.56 -21.46 23.85
N PRO A 17 60.24 -20.17 24.05
CA PRO A 17 59.63 -19.69 25.29
C PRO A 17 58.12 -19.94 25.35
N SER A 18 57.68 -20.17 26.59
CA SER A 18 56.30 -20.35 27.02
C SER A 18 55.48 -19.09 26.81
N ASN A 19 54.45 -19.15 25.96
CA ASN A 19 53.39 -18.14 25.91
C ASN A 19 52.15 -18.65 26.65
N ASN A 20 51.79 -17.90 27.68
CA ASN A 20 50.63 -18.12 28.54
C ASN A 20 49.32 -18.17 27.75
N LEU A 21 48.52 -19.18 28.06
CA LEU A 21 47.07 -19.18 27.80
C LEU A 21 46.43 -18.11 28.68
N THR A 22 45.79 -17.12 28.05
CA THR A 22 44.67 -16.39 28.65
C THR A 22 43.46 -16.63 27.76
N SER A 23 42.52 -17.41 28.28
CA SER A 23 41.20 -17.64 27.71
C SER A 23 40.39 -16.33 27.71
N GLU A 24 40.09 -15.80 26.52
CA GLU A 24 39.02 -14.82 26.37
C GLU A 24 37.66 -15.52 26.49
N PRO A 25 36.69 -14.98 27.25
CA PRO A 25 35.35 -15.52 27.25
C PRO A 25 34.65 -15.13 25.93
N GLN A 26 34.15 -16.14 25.22
CA GLN A 26 33.25 -15.95 24.08
C GLN A 26 32.02 -15.16 24.52
N ALA A 27 31.93 -13.90 24.10
CA ALA A 27 30.74 -13.09 24.22
C ALA A 27 29.65 -13.70 23.32
N SER A 28 28.69 -14.38 23.95
CA SER A 28 27.41 -14.72 23.34
C SER A 28 26.76 -13.44 22.80
N LEU A 29 26.51 -13.39 21.49
CA LEU A 29 25.66 -12.37 20.88
C LEU A 29 24.24 -12.54 21.40
N GLU A 30 23.89 -11.83 22.48
CA GLU A 30 22.49 -11.54 22.76
C GLU A 30 22.00 -10.50 21.73
N PRO A 31 20.78 -10.66 21.18
CA PRO A 31 20.20 -9.64 20.33
C PRO A 31 20.03 -8.34 21.14
N SER A 32 20.73 -7.29 20.71
CA SER A 32 20.69 -5.98 21.37
C SER A 32 19.26 -5.48 21.47
N LEU A 33 18.79 -5.25 22.70
CA LEU A 33 17.48 -4.68 22.98
C LEU A 33 17.32 -3.34 22.22
N PRO A 34 16.21 -3.11 21.50
CA PRO A 34 16.00 -1.87 20.77
C PRO A 34 16.02 -0.67 21.74
N THR A 35 16.71 0.40 21.33
CA THR A 35 16.83 1.62 22.14
C THR A 35 15.45 2.23 22.44
N PRO A 36 15.27 2.93 23.58
CA PRO A 36 13.96 3.48 23.98
C PRO A 36 13.27 4.31 22.89
N PHE A 37 14.04 5.11 22.13
CA PHE A 37 13.54 5.91 21.01
C PHE A 37 13.04 5.07 19.82
N ALA A 38 13.65 3.91 19.53
CA ALA A 38 13.16 3.00 18.52
C ALA A 38 11.80 2.40 18.92
N THR A 39 11.57 2.20 20.23
CA THR A 39 10.33 1.59 20.73
C THR A 39 9.10 2.51 20.71
N GLU A 40 9.28 3.84 20.76
CA GLU A 40 8.16 4.78 20.61
C GLU A 40 7.73 4.93 19.15
N ARG A 41 8.70 4.99 18.23
CA ARG A 41 8.42 5.11 16.80
C ARG A 41 7.71 3.88 16.22
N GLN A 42 7.96 2.69 16.77
CA GLN A 42 7.22 1.47 16.43
C GLN A 42 5.73 1.56 16.78
N ARG A 43 5.35 2.30 17.82
CA ARG A 43 3.93 2.48 18.21
C ARG A 43 3.22 3.58 17.43
N ALA A 44 3.98 4.47 16.77
CA ALA A 44 3.43 5.56 15.99
C ALA A 44 2.49 5.05 14.89
N TYR A 45 1.52 5.90 14.53
CA TYR A 45 0.47 5.54 13.60
C TYR A 45 1.02 5.28 12.19
N ILE A 46 0.41 4.32 11.48
CA ILE A 46 0.41 4.30 10.02
C ILE A 46 -0.69 5.27 9.57
N GLY A 47 -0.31 6.30 8.84
CA GLY A 47 -1.24 7.20 8.18
C GLY A 47 -1.85 6.51 6.96
N VAL A 48 -3.17 6.52 6.84
CA VAL A 48 -3.89 6.00 5.68
C VAL A 48 -4.81 7.10 5.21
N PHE A 49 -4.68 7.56 3.97
CA PHE A 49 -5.62 8.55 3.45
C PHE A 49 -6.27 8.15 2.15
N ASP A 50 -7.51 8.56 1.98
CA ASP A 50 -8.32 8.39 0.79
C ASP A 50 -9.15 9.65 0.54
N SER A 51 -9.75 9.79 -0.65
CA SER A 51 -10.66 10.89 -0.93
C SER A 51 -11.97 10.82 -0.13
N GLY A 52 -12.32 9.64 0.40
CA GLY A 52 -13.55 9.46 1.15
C GLY A 52 -13.58 8.14 1.93
N VAL A 53 -14.62 7.35 1.69
CA VAL A 53 -14.88 6.08 2.40
C VAL A 53 -14.30 4.85 1.69
N GLY A 54 -13.92 4.96 0.41
CA GLY A 54 -13.36 3.84 -0.34
C GLY A 54 -12.11 3.26 0.32
N GLY A 55 -11.25 4.11 0.90
CA GLY A 55 -10.05 3.70 1.62
C GLY A 55 -10.28 2.77 2.82
N LEU A 56 -11.53 2.63 3.29
CA LEU A 56 -11.87 1.66 4.34
C LEU A 56 -11.63 0.20 3.91
N THR A 57 -11.57 -0.10 2.61
CA THR A 57 -11.14 -1.42 2.12
C THR A 57 -9.67 -1.71 2.43
N VAL A 58 -8.80 -0.71 2.31
CA VAL A 58 -7.39 -0.80 2.73
C VAL A 58 -7.28 -0.91 4.25
N LEU A 59 -8.10 -0.16 4.99
CA LEU A 59 -8.16 -0.26 6.46
C LEU A 59 -8.54 -1.67 6.92
N ARG A 60 -9.52 -2.31 6.27
CA ARG A 60 -9.91 -3.69 6.57
C ARG A 60 -8.74 -4.66 6.39
N GLU A 61 -7.96 -4.49 5.32
CA GLU A 61 -6.77 -5.32 5.09
C GLU A 61 -5.66 -5.04 6.10
N LEU A 62 -5.50 -3.79 6.56
CA LEU A 62 -4.57 -3.44 7.64
C LEU A 62 -4.94 -4.15 8.94
N TYR A 63 -6.21 -4.13 9.34
CA TYR A 63 -6.66 -4.88 10.52
C TYR A 63 -6.45 -6.39 10.39
N ARG A 64 -6.60 -6.94 9.18
CA ARG A 64 -6.45 -8.37 8.93
C ARG A 64 -4.99 -8.82 8.93
N GLN A 65 -4.12 -8.08 8.25
CA GLN A 65 -2.73 -8.50 8.01
C GLN A 65 -1.74 -7.92 9.03
N LEU A 66 -2.05 -6.76 9.59
CA LEU A 66 -1.20 -6.02 10.52
C LEU A 66 -1.97 -5.61 11.79
N PRO A 67 -2.54 -6.57 12.55
CA PRO A 67 -3.48 -6.30 13.65
C PRO A 67 -2.90 -5.50 14.83
N ASN A 68 -1.57 -5.46 14.96
CA ASN A 68 -0.90 -4.71 16.03
C ASN A 68 -0.61 -3.25 15.65
N GLU A 69 -0.83 -2.84 14.40
CA GLU A 69 -0.49 -1.49 13.96
C GLU A 69 -1.55 -0.47 14.38
N SER A 70 -1.10 0.67 14.89
CA SER A 70 -1.99 1.80 15.21
C SER A 70 -2.31 2.55 13.92
N ILE A 71 -3.58 2.84 13.64
CA ILE A 71 -3.97 3.48 12.37
C ILE A 71 -4.53 4.90 12.58
N LEU A 72 -4.06 5.84 11.75
CA LEU A 72 -4.65 7.16 11.60
C LEU A 72 -5.24 7.22 10.19
N TYR A 73 -6.57 7.20 10.11
CA TYR A 73 -7.31 7.27 8.86
C TYR A 73 -7.72 8.72 8.57
N PHE A 74 -7.49 9.18 7.35
CA PHE A 74 -7.93 10.49 6.88
C PHE A 74 -8.77 10.38 5.60
N GLY A 75 -10.02 10.84 5.65
CA GLY A 75 -10.88 10.96 4.48
C GLY A 75 -11.02 12.41 4.02
N ASP A 76 -10.59 12.74 2.80
CA ASP A 76 -10.68 14.09 2.26
C ASP A 76 -12.07 14.45 1.69
N THR A 77 -13.09 14.27 2.52
CA THR A 77 -14.49 14.34 2.09
C THR A 77 -14.97 15.73 1.67
N ALA A 78 -14.26 16.80 2.03
CA ALA A 78 -14.60 18.15 1.58
C ALA A 78 -14.27 18.40 0.10
N ARG A 79 -13.42 17.57 -0.52
CA ARG A 79 -12.87 17.81 -1.87
C ARG A 79 -13.13 16.67 -2.85
N LEU A 80 -13.91 15.68 -2.45
CA LEU A 80 -14.39 14.62 -3.34
C LEU A 80 -15.30 15.18 -4.46
N PRO A 81 -15.42 14.49 -5.61
CA PRO A 81 -14.64 13.31 -6.01
C PRO A 81 -13.27 13.71 -6.58
N TYR A 82 -12.24 12.92 -6.28
CA TYR A 82 -10.91 13.10 -6.88
C TYR A 82 -10.86 12.68 -8.36
N GLY A 83 -11.71 11.73 -8.77
CA GLY A 83 -11.68 11.13 -10.11
C GLY A 83 -11.95 12.09 -11.27
N THR A 84 -12.40 13.31 -11.00
CA THR A 84 -12.71 14.36 -11.99
C THR A 84 -11.81 15.60 -11.86
N ARG A 85 -10.86 15.60 -10.91
CA ARG A 85 -9.94 16.71 -10.65
C ARG A 85 -8.71 16.64 -11.54
N SER A 86 -8.06 17.78 -11.74
CA SER A 86 -6.79 17.85 -12.46
C SER A 86 -5.65 17.24 -11.64
N GLN A 87 -4.59 16.78 -12.31
CA GLN A 87 -3.39 16.27 -11.64
C GLN A 87 -2.77 17.30 -10.69
N ALA A 88 -2.77 18.58 -11.06
CA ALA A 88 -2.23 19.66 -10.25
C ALA A 88 -3.01 19.84 -8.93
N GLU A 89 -4.35 19.83 -8.98
CA GLU A 89 -5.20 19.87 -7.79
C GLU A 89 -4.94 18.65 -6.89
N ILE A 90 -4.90 17.45 -7.47
CA ILE A 90 -4.65 16.22 -6.70
C ILE A 90 -3.28 16.25 -6.03
N LEU A 91 -2.24 16.71 -6.73
CA LEU A 91 -0.91 16.85 -6.15
C LEU A 91 -0.91 17.84 -4.98
N GLN A 92 -1.60 18.97 -5.11
CA GLN A 92 -1.76 19.92 -4.01
C GLN A 92 -2.46 19.28 -2.80
N PHE A 93 -3.62 18.64 -3.01
CA PHE A 93 -4.37 18.02 -1.90
C PHE A 93 -3.53 16.96 -1.18
N VAL A 94 -2.81 16.13 -1.92
CA VAL A 94 -1.93 15.10 -1.36
C VAL A 94 -0.79 15.72 -0.54
N ARG A 95 -0.18 16.81 -1.00
CA ARG A 95 0.86 17.52 -0.22
C ARG A 95 0.34 18.07 1.10
N GLU A 96 -0.85 18.68 1.08
CA GLU A 96 -1.48 19.20 2.30
C GLU A 96 -1.78 18.08 3.31
N ILE A 97 -2.32 16.95 2.83
CA ILE A 97 -2.62 15.77 3.66
C ILE A 97 -1.35 15.17 4.24
N LEU A 98 -0.32 14.94 3.41
CA LEU A 98 0.94 14.34 3.87
C LEU A 98 1.69 15.26 4.83
N THR A 99 1.67 16.58 4.60
CA THR A 99 2.24 17.57 5.51
C THR A 99 1.59 17.47 6.89
N TRP A 100 0.25 17.45 6.93
CA TRP A 100 -0.48 17.26 8.18
C TRP A 100 -0.17 15.91 8.83
N MET A 101 -0.16 14.79 8.08
CA MET A 101 0.14 13.47 8.63
C MET A 101 1.55 13.40 9.25
N VAL A 102 2.54 14.01 8.60
CA VAL A 102 3.90 14.10 9.14
C VAL A 102 3.92 14.90 10.45
N GLN A 103 3.14 15.99 10.54
CA GLN A 103 2.98 16.73 11.81
C GLN A 103 2.28 15.90 12.89
N GLN A 104 1.41 14.95 12.52
CA GLN A 104 0.83 13.97 13.45
C GLN A 104 1.82 12.86 13.88
N GLY A 105 3.05 12.87 13.36
CA GLY A 105 4.10 11.92 13.74
C GLY A 105 3.88 10.51 13.21
N VAL A 106 3.18 10.33 12.08
CA VAL A 106 3.03 9.00 11.47
C VAL A 106 4.38 8.42 11.07
N LYS A 107 4.55 7.10 11.22
CA LYS A 107 5.80 6.41 10.84
C LYS A 107 5.88 6.03 9.36
N MET A 108 4.71 5.96 8.71
CA MET A 108 4.51 5.57 7.32
C MET A 108 3.19 6.16 6.84
N ALA A 109 3.07 6.44 5.54
CA ALA A 109 1.80 6.80 4.92
C ALA A 109 1.41 5.82 3.80
N ILE A 110 0.12 5.50 3.71
CA ILE A 110 -0.48 4.73 2.63
C ILE A 110 -1.50 5.63 1.93
N MET A 111 -1.26 5.90 0.65
CA MET A 111 -2.20 6.56 -0.26
C MET A 111 -3.26 5.54 -0.67
N ALA A 112 -4.36 5.46 0.07
CA ALA A 112 -5.46 4.51 -0.11
C ALA A 112 -6.46 4.92 -1.22
N CYS A 113 -6.21 5.99 -1.98
CA CYS A 113 -6.96 6.31 -3.19
C CYS A 113 -6.15 5.98 -4.46
N ASN A 114 -6.69 5.14 -5.34
CA ASN A 114 -6.04 4.80 -6.62
C ASN A 114 -5.78 6.05 -7.48
N THR A 115 -6.75 6.98 -7.56
CA THR A 115 -6.59 8.24 -8.30
C THR A 115 -5.41 9.06 -7.76
N SER A 116 -5.31 9.22 -6.43
CA SER A 116 -4.19 9.95 -5.84
C SER A 116 -2.85 9.24 -6.07
N SER A 117 -2.84 7.90 -5.97
CA SER A 117 -1.63 7.10 -6.20
C SER A 117 -1.15 7.22 -7.64
N ALA A 118 -2.07 7.22 -8.60
CA ALA A 118 -1.77 7.32 -10.01
C ALA A 118 -1.25 8.70 -10.42
N LEU A 119 -1.75 9.77 -9.80
CA LEU A 119 -1.49 11.14 -10.24
C LEU A 119 -0.39 11.86 -9.45
N ALA A 120 -0.15 11.48 -8.19
CA ALA A 120 0.70 12.26 -7.29
C ALA A 120 1.84 11.48 -6.59
N LEU A 121 1.78 10.15 -6.52
CA LEU A 121 2.71 9.35 -5.70
C LEU A 121 4.18 9.60 -6.03
N GLU A 122 4.55 9.61 -7.32
CA GLU A 122 5.95 9.78 -7.72
C GLU A 122 6.51 11.14 -7.28
N ALA A 123 5.73 12.20 -7.45
CA ALA A 123 6.12 13.55 -7.05
C ALA A 123 6.32 13.63 -5.53
N VAL A 124 5.33 13.20 -4.74
CA VAL A 124 5.37 13.38 -3.29
C VAL A 124 6.34 12.43 -2.59
N ARG A 125 6.63 11.25 -3.15
CA ARG A 125 7.59 10.31 -2.55
C ARG A 125 8.99 10.92 -2.40
N ARG A 126 9.37 11.86 -3.27
CA ARG A 126 10.66 12.57 -3.20
C ARG A 126 10.66 13.74 -2.20
N GLU A 127 9.48 14.20 -1.78
CA GLU A 127 9.30 15.41 -0.95
C GLU A 127 9.27 15.10 0.55
N PHE A 128 8.89 13.88 0.94
CA PHE A 128 8.71 13.49 2.35
C PHE A 128 9.71 12.41 2.78
N LYS A 129 10.16 12.48 4.04
CA LYS A 129 11.16 11.56 4.61
C LYS A 129 10.59 10.23 5.12
N ILE A 130 9.27 10.15 5.29
CA ILE A 130 8.60 8.91 5.71
C ILE A 130 8.36 8.01 4.49
N PRO A 131 8.31 6.68 4.64
CA PRO A 131 7.91 5.81 3.56
C PRO A 131 6.45 6.10 3.15
N ILE A 132 6.23 6.32 1.85
CA ILE A 132 4.91 6.53 1.25
C ILE A 132 4.64 5.43 0.22
N LEU A 133 3.60 4.64 0.51
CA LEU A 133 3.13 3.56 -0.36
C LEU A 133 1.84 3.99 -1.06
N GLY A 134 1.64 3.54 -2.29
CA GLY A 134 0.39 3.68 -3.01
C GLY A 134 -0.02 2.36 -3.65
N LEU A 135 -1.26 2.29 -4.15
CA LEU A 135 -1.88 1.02 -4.58
C LEU A 135 -1.35 0.48 -5.91
N ILE A 136 -0.90 1.36 -6.82
CA ILE A 136 -0.66 1.02 -8.22
C ILE A 136 0.41 -0.07 -8.38
N LEU A 137 1.63 0.17 -7.88
CA LEU A 137 2.74 -0.77 -8.07
C LEU A 137 2.53 -2.11 -7.35
N PRO A 138 2.06 -2.17 -6.09
CA PRO A 138 1.69 -3.44 -5.46
C PRO A 138 0.59 -4.18 -6.24
N GLY A 139 -0.43 -3.48 -6.71
CA GLY A 139 -1.49 -4.06 -7.54
C GLY A 139 -0.98 -4.59 -8.88
N ALA A 140 -0.07 -3.87 -9.53
CA ALA A 140 0.57 -4.29 -10.79
C ALA A 140 1.42 -5.56 -10.59
N ARG A 141 2.25 -5.62 -9.54
CA ARG A 141 3.02 -6.82 -9.19
C ARG A 141 2.12 -8.03 -8.93
N ALA A 142 1.03 -7.84 -8.21
CA ALA A 142 0.07 -8.90 -7.97
C ALA A 142 -0.63 -9.35 -9.25
N ALA A 143 -0.93 -8.43 -10.18
CA ALA A 143 -1.53 -8.76 -11.47
C ALA A 143 -0.61 -9.63 -12.34
N VAL A 144 0.67 -9.24 -12.46
CA VAL A 144 1.67 -10.01 -13.23
C VAL A 144 1.89 -11.41 -12.66
N GLN A 145 1.72 -11.61 -11.34
CA GLN A 145 1.78 -12.94 -10.73
C GLN A 145 0.58 -13.84 -11.10
N GLN A 146 -0.54 -13.26 -11.54
CA GLN A 146 -1.75 -14.03 -11.91
C GLN A 146 -1.82 -14.34 -13.40
N GLY A 147 -1.29 -13.47 -14.26
CA GLY A 147 -1.35 -13.62 -15.71
C GLY A 147 -0.68 -12.46 -16.44
N SER A 148 -0.75 -12.50 -17.78
CA SER A 148 -0.04 -11.56 -18.65
C SER A 148 -0.98 -10.73 -19.52
N ARG A 149 -2.28 -11.02 -19.53
CA ARG A 149 -3.31 -10.23 -20.23
C ARG A 149 -4.18 -9.51 -19.20
N ILE A 150 -3.76 -8.31 -18.82
CA ILE A 150 -4.28 -7.60 -17.66
C ILE A 150 -5.32 -6.54 -18.08
N GLY A 151 -6.55 -6.71 -17.63
CA GLY A 151 -7.56 -5.67 -17.61
C GLY A 151 -7.50 -4.85 -16.34
N VAL A 152 -7.80 -3.55 -16.43
CA VAL A 152 -7.94 -2.66 -15.29
C VAL A 152 -9.23 -1.88 -15.43
N ILE A 153 -10.09 -1.98 -14.43
CA ILE A 153 -11.23 -1.06 -14.28
C ILE A 153 -10.85 -0.01 -13.24
N ALA A 154 -10.96 1.27 -13.57
CA ALA A 154 -10.55 2.35 -12.68
C ALA A 154 -11.43 3.60 -12.84
N THR A 155 -11.21 4.62 -12.01
CA THR A 155 -11.80 5.95 -12.28
C THR A 155 -11.28 6.49 -13.62
N PRO A 156 -12.02 7.36 -14.32
CA PRO A 156 -11.56 7.94 -15.59
C PRO A 156 -10.17 8.55 -15.51
N ALA A 157 -9.88 9.34 -14.46
CA ALA A 157 -8.56 9.92 -14.25
C ALA A 157 -7.45 8.88 -14.04
N THR A 158 -7.72 7.80 -13.28
CA THR A 158 -6.75 6.71 -13.08
C THR A 158 -6.48 5.97 -14.39
N ALA A 159 -7.52 5.60 -15.14
CA ALA A 159 -7.37 4.91 -16.43
C ALA A 159 -6.62 5.77 -17.45
N ALA A 160 -6.92 7.07 -17.52
CA ALA A 160 -6.27 8.02 -18.43
C ALA A 160 -4.80 8.28 -18.10
N SER A 161 -4.41 8.18 -16.81
CA SER A 161 -3.02 8.39 -16.39
C SER A 161 -2.03 7.35 -16.91
N ASN A 162 -2.52 6.17 -17.33
CA ASN A 162 -1.71 4.99 -17.65
C ASN A 162 -0.80 4.48 -16.51
N ALA A 163 -1.01 4.89 -15.26
CA ALA A 163 -0.17 4.48 -14.14
C ALA A 163 -0.11 2.96 -13.96
N TYR A 164 -1.24 2.24 -14.12
CA TYR A 164 -1.23 0.76 -14.06
C TYR A 164 -0.50 0.15 -15.24
N ARG A 165 -0.69 0.66 -16.47
CA ARG A 165 0.03 0.18 -17.66
C ARG A 165 1.54 0.30 -17.45
N GLN A 166 2.01 1.48 -17.03
CA GLN A 166 3.43 1.73 -16.76
C GLN A 166 3.95 0.80 -15.65
N ALA A 167 3.27 0.72 -14.51
CA ALA A 167 3.71 -0.11 -13.40
C ALA A 167 3.70 -1.61 -13.72
N VAL A 168 2.78 -2.10 -14.55
CA VAL A 168 2.78 -3.49 -15.03
C VAL A 168 3.97 -3.73 -15.96
N GLN A 169 4.20 -2.83 -16.92
CA GLN A 169 5.31 -2.96 -17.87
C GLN A 169 6.69 -2.81 -17.23
N GLU A 170 6.80 -2.04 -16.13
CA GLU A 170 8.00 -2.00 -15.29
C GLU A 170 8.29 -3.33 -14.58
N VAL A 171 7.26 -4.15 -14.33
CA VAL A 171 7.38 -5.46 -13.67
C VAL A 171 7.60 -6.57 -14.69
N ASP A 172 6.88 -6.54 -15.81
CA ASP A 172 7.01 -7.45 -16.94
C ASP A 172 6.68 -6.72 -18.25
N GLU A 173 7.72 -6.44 -19.04
CA GLU A 173 7.62 -5.72 -20.31
C GLU A 173 6.78 -6.45 -21.36
N THR A 174 6.55 -7.75 -21.19
CA THR A 174 5.78 -8.59 -22.13
C THR A 174 4.29 -8.63 -21.82
N ALA A 175 3.88 -8.18 -20.63
CA ALA A 175 2.48 -8.14 -20.24
C ALA A 175 1.69 -7.09 -21.02
N GLU A 176 0.50 -7.45 -21.47
CA GLU A 176 -0.42 -6.56 -22.18
C GLU A 176 -1.46 -6.01 -21.21
N VAL A 177 -1.73 -4.71 -21.31
CA VAL A 177 -2.63 -4.01 -20.39
C VAL A 177 -3.73 -3.27 -21.15
N TRP A 178 -4.98 -3.41 -20.71
CA TRP A 178 -6.12 -2.62 -21.18
C TRP A 178 -6.84 -1.98 -20.00
N GLN A 179 -7.19 -0.71 -20.12
CA GLN A 179 -7.74 0.09 -19.02
C GLN A 179 -9.08 0.68 -19.46
N VAL A 180 -10.08 0.58 -18.58
CA VAL A 180 -11.41 1.15 -18.80
C VAL A 180 -11.74 2.08 -17.64
N GLY A 181 -12.14 3.30 -17.98
CA GLY A 181 -12.68 4.27 -17.03
C GLY A 181 -14.14 3.95 -16.72
N CYS A 182 -14.47 3.80 -15.44
CA CYS A 182 -15.78 3.38 -14.96
C CYS A 182 -16.41 4.49 -14.06
N PRO A 183 -16.87 5.62 -14.64
CA PRO A 183 -17.37 6.77 -13.87
C PRO A 183 -18.58 6.45 -12.99
N GLU A 184 -19.46 5.54 -13.43
CA GLU A 184 -20.71 5.21 -12.74
C GLU A 184 -20.51 4.31 -11.50
N PHE A 185 -19.42 3.53 -11.43
CA PHE A 185 -19.24 2.52 -10.40
C PHE A 185 -19.12 3.10 -8.98
N VAL A 186 -18.44 4.23 -8.79
CA VAL A 186 -18.32 4.84 -7.46
C VAL A 186 -19.67 5.33 -6.93
N PRO A 187 -20.44 6.16 -7.68
CA PRO A 187 -21.79 6.54 -7.27
C PRO A 187 -22.71 5.36 -6.97
N LEU A 188 -22.69 4.31 -7.81
CA LEU A 188 -23.54 3.13 -7.62
C LEU A 188 -23.20 2.36 -6.34
N VAL A 189 -21.90 2.23 -6.00
CA VAL A 189 -21.46 1.61 -4.75
C VAL A 189 -21.86 2.46 -3.55
N GLU A 190 -21.59 3.77 -3.57
CA GLU A 190 -21.90 4.67 -2.45
C GLU A 190 -23.42 4.81 -2.19
N GLN A 191 -24.25 4.65 -3.23
CA GLN A 191 -25.71 4.67 -3.13
C GLN A 191 -26.32 3.30 -2.77
N ASN A 192 -25.51 2.27 -2.51
CA ASN A 192 -25.97 0.90 -2.25
C ASN A 192 -26.79 0.26 -3.38
N ARG A 193 -26.45 0.61 -4.63
CA ARG A 193 -27.14 0.16 -5.86
C ARG A 193 -26.41 -0.97 -6.56
N ILE A 194 -25.56 -1.72 -5.84
CA ILE A 194 -24.70 -2.77 -6.42
C ILE A 194 -25.53 -3.83 -7.16
N SER A 195 -26.68 -4.21 -6.63
CA SER A 195 -27.53 -5.26 -7.20
C SER A 195 -28.58 -4.75 -8.19
N ASP A 196 -28.60 -3.46 -8.52
CA ASP A 196 -29.56 -2.89 -9.46
C ASP A 196 -29.33 -3.43 -10.88
N PRO A 197 -30.39 -3.68 -11.67
CA PRO A 197 -30.25 -4.06 -13.08
C PRO A 197 -29.39 -3.08 -13.90
N TYR A 198 -29.46 -1.79 -13.56
CA TYR A 198 -28.63 -0.76 -14.17
C TYR A 198 -27.13 -0.99 -13.93
N THR A 199 -26.73 -1.42 -12.73
CA THR A 199 -25.33 -1.73 -12.40
C THR A 199 -24.80 -2.90 -13.22
N TYR A 200 -25.63 -3.92 -13.48
CA TYR A 200 -25.27 -5.03 -14.38
C TYR A 200 -25.06 -4.55 -15.82
N GLN A 201 -25.95 -3.69 -16.33
CA GLN A 201 -25.82 -3.13 -17.68
C GLN A 201 -24.51 -2.32 -17.83
N VAL A 202 -24.27 -1.40 -16.91
CA VAL A 202 -23.05 -0.58 -16.90
C VAL A 202 -21.80 -1.46 -16.78
N ALA A 203 -21.83 -2.51 -15.95
CA ALA A 203 -20.72 -3.44 -15.84
C ALA A 203 -20.48 -4.24 -17.12
N GLN A 204 -21.52 -4.65 -17.84
CA GLN A 204 -21.39 -5.29 -19.15
C GLN A 204 -20.71 -4.37 -20.17
N GLU A 205 -21.13 -3.10 -20.23
CA GLU A 205 -20.56 -2.10 -21.13
C GLU A 205 -19.07 -1.86 -20.84
N TYR A 206 -18.69 -1.73 -19.56
CA TYR A 206 -17.28 -1.53 -19.19
C TYR A 206 -16.41 -2.77 -19.36
N LEU A 207 -16.95 -3.97 -19.16
CA LEU A 207 -16.20 -5.22 -19.32
C LEU A 207 -16.08 -5.66 -20.78
N ALA A 208 -17.02 -5.30 -21.66
CA ALA A 208 -17.03 -5.69 -23.06
C ALA A 208 -15.68 -5.48 -23.79
N PRO A 209 -15.04 -4.30 -23.76
CA PRO A 209 -13.75 -4.10 -24.42
C PRO A 209 -12.63 -4.95 -23.80
N LEU A 210 -12.69 -5.25 -22.50
CA LEU A 210 -11.69 -6.11 -21.84
C LEU A 210 -11.87 -7.59 -22.23
N LEU A 211 -13.12 -8.04 -22.32
CA LEU A 211 -13.45 -9.40 -22.75
C LEU A 211 -13.10 -9.66 -24.22
N GLN A 212 -13.25 -8.67 -25.10
CA GLN A 212 -12.78 -8.74 -26.48
C GLN A 212 -11.26 -8.97 -26.57
N GLN A 213 -10.52 -8.42 -25.60
CA GLN A 213 -9.07 -8.60 -25.48
C GLN A 213 -8.70 -9.87 -24.69
N GLN A 214 -9.67 -10.70 -24.30
CA GLN A 214 -9.43 -11.98 -23.64
C GLN A 214 -8.49 -11.85 -22.44
N ILE A 215 -8.76 -10.86 -21.56
CA ILE A 215 -7.99 -10.70 -20.32
C ILE A 215 -8.04 -11.98 -19.49
N ASP A 216 -6.93 -12.32 -18.83
CA ASP A 216 -6.84 -13.41 -17.86
C ASP A 216 -6.89 -12.91 -16.41
N THR A 217 -6.67 -11.61 -16.21
CA THR A 217 -6.57 -10.95 -14.91
C THR A 217 -7.27 -9.60 -14.97
N LEU A 218 -8.07 -9.26 -13.96
CA LEU A 218 -8.73 -7.97 -13.81
C LEU A 218 -8.34 -7.32 -12.48
N VAL A 219 -7.81 -6.11 -12.56
CA VAL A 219 -7.42 -5.30 -11.39
C VAL A 219 -8.53 -4.32 -11.01
N TYR A 220 -8.83 -4.25 -9.71
CA TYR A 220 -9.68 -3.21 -9.12
C TYR A 220 -8.91 -1.90 -8.94
N GLY A 221 -8.80 -1.11 -10.00
CA GLY A 221 -8.17 0.22 -10.02
C GLY A 221 -8.96 1.32 -9.29
N CYS A 222 -9.86 0.96 -8.38
CA CYS A 222 -10.54 1.85 -7.44
C CYS A 222 -10.88 1.07 -6.18
N THR A 223 -10.74 1.70 -5.01
CA THR A 223 -11.00 1.09 -3.71
C THR A 223 -12.47 0.74 -3.45
N HIS A 224 -13.40 1.25 -4.25
CA HIS A 224 -14.82 0.88 -4.18
C HIS A 224 -15.14 -0.43 -4.93
N TYR A 225 -14.34 -0.80 -5.92
CA TYR A 225 -14.69 -1.87 -6.86
C TYR A 225 -14.67 -3.30 -6.30
N PRO A 226 -13.96 -3.62 -5.18
CA PRO A 226 -14.16 -4.90 -4.51
C PRO A 226 -15.63 -5.18 -4.12
N HIS A 227 -16.44 -4.14 -3.88
CA HIS A 227 -17.87 -4.31 -3.58
C HIS A 227 -18.70 -4.77 -4.77
N LEU A 228 -18.21 -4.52 -6.00
CA LEU A 228 -18.86 -4.98 -7.23
C LEU A 228 -18.48 -6.43 -7.58
N ALA A 229 -17.63 -7.10 -6.78
CA ALA A 229 -17.17 -8.45 -7.06
C ALA A 229 -18.31 -9.44 -7.39
N PRO A 230 -19.47 -9.45 -6.71
CA PRO A 230 -20.57 -10.36 -7.09
C PRO A 230 -21.10 -10.11 -8.51
N VAL A 231 -21.29 -8.85 -8.89
CA VAL A 231 -21.74 -8.45 -10.24
C VAL A 231 -20.68 -8.82 -11.27
N LEU A 232 -19.43 -8.41 -11.03
CA LEU A 232 -18.33 -8.65 -11.97
C LEU A 232 -18.07 -10.16 -12.16
N ARG A 233 -18.13 -10.97 -11.09
CA ARG A 233 -18.00 -12.43 -11.17
C ARG A 233 -19.10 -13.09 -11.98
N SER A 234 -20.31 -12.53 -12.01
CA SER A 234 -21.39 -13.06 -12.84
C SER A 234 -21.20 -12.82 -14.34
N LEU A 235 -20.39 -11.82 -14.70
CA LEU A 235 -20.15 -11.39 -16.09
C LEU A 235 -18.81 -11.87 -16.65
N LEU A 236 -17.83 -12.13 -15.79
CA LEU A 236 -16.49 -12.55 -16.19
C LEU A 236 -16.41 -14.07 -16.38
N PRO A 237 -15.59 -14.56 -17.32
CA PRO A 237 -15.24 -15.97 -17.38
C PRO A 237 -14.63 -16.45 -16.05
N PRO A 238 -14.94 -17.68 -15.58
CA PRO A 238 -14.40 -18.20 -14.31
C PRO A 238 -12.87 -18.26 -14.24
N SER A 239 -12.19 -18.29 -15.39
CA SER A 239 -10.73 -18.27 -15.49
C SER A 239 -10.13 -16.92 -15.07
N VAL A 240 -10.85 -15.81 -15.22
CA VAL A 240 -10.33 -14.47 -14.95
C VAL A 240 -10.03 -14.29 -13.46
N LYS A 241 -8.77 -13.99 -13.14
CA LYS A 241 -8.33 -13.71 -11.76
C LYS A 241 -8.66 -12.26 -11.40
N LEU A 242 -9.13 -12.05 -10.18
CA LEU A 242 -9.43 -10.69 -9.69
C LEU A 242 -8.35 -10.28 -8.71
N VAL A 243 -7.82 -9.09 -8.89
CA VAL A 243 -6.75 -8.53 -8.07
C VAL A 243 -7.27 -7.31 -7.33
N ASP A 244 -7.20 -7.38 -6.00
CA ASP A 244 -7.44 -6.26 -5.12
C ASP A 244 -6.11 -5.62 -4.68
N PRO A 245 -5.80 -4.39 -5.14
CA PRO A 245 -4.61 -3.68 -4.73
C PRO A 245 -4.52 -3.42 -3.21
N ALA A 246 -5.65 -3.38 -2.48
CA ALA A 246 -5.67 -3.19 -1.03
C ALA A 246 -4.94 -4.33 -0.30
N VAL A 247 -5.13 -5.57 -0.74
CA VAL A 247 -4.43 -6.74 -0.17
C VAL A 247 -2.92 -6.59 -0.35
N SER A 248 -2.52 -6.19 -1.56
CA SER A 248 -1.11 -6.14 -1.99
C SER A 248 -0.35 -4.98 -1.36
N VAL A 249 -0.96 -3.79 -1.24
CA VAL A 249 -0.31 -2.63 -0.61
C VAL A 249 -0.07 -2.85 0.88
N VAL A 250 -0.95 -3.56 1.57
CA VAL A 250 -0.77 -3.89 3.00
C VAL A 250 0.33 -4.93 3.19
N ALA A 251 0.41 -5.94 2.30
CA ALA A 251 1.54 -6.88 2.31
C ALA A 251 2.88 -6.16 2.06
N ALA A 252 2.91 -5.20 1.14
CA ALA A 252 4.09 -4.36 0.90
C ALA A 252 4.42 -3.48 2.11
N ALA A 253 3.42 -2.89 2.78
CA ALA A 253 3.62 -2.13 4.02
C ALA A 253 4.22 -2.99 5.13
N ALA A 254 3.79 -4.25 5.25
CA ALA A 254 4.33 -5.20 6.21
C ALA A 254 5.84 -5.43 5.99
N GLN A 255 6.23 -5.69 4.74
CA GLN A 255 7.63 -5.89 4.35
C GLN A 255 8.47 -4.65 4.61
N GLU A 256 7.97 -3.47 4.22
CA GLU A 256 8.66 -2.20 4.43
C GLU A 256 8.85 -1.89 5.92
N LEU A 257 7.82 -2.12 6.75
CA LEU A 257 7.92 -1.96 8.21
C LEU A 257 8.95 -2.91 8.83
N GLU A 258 9.04 -4.15 8.35
CA GLU A 258 10.02 -5.14 8.80
C GLU A 258 11.45 -4.69 8.47
N LEU A 259 11.69 -4.32 7.21
CA LEU A 259 12.99 -3.84 6.73
C LEU A 259 13.49 -2.60 7.49
N LEU A 260 12.57 -1.72 7.88
CA LEU A 260 12.87 -0.52 8.65
C LEU A 260 12.94 -0.76 10.17
N GLY A 261 12.64 -1.97 10.65
CA GLY A 261 12.55 -2.26 12.09
C GLY A 261 11.43 -1.50 12.81
N LEU A 262 10.38 -1.11 12.09
CA LEU A 262 9.28 -0.25 12.55
C LEU A 262 7.97 -1.00 12.88
N ARG A 263 7.96 -2.33 12.81
CA ARG A 263 6.79 -3.14 13.19
C ARG A 263 6.36 -2.89 14.63
N ASN A 264 5.06 -2.71 14.85
CA ASN A 264 4.54 -2.62 16.22
C ASN A 264 4.40 -4.03 16.82
N ILE A 265 5.10 -4.26 17.93
CA ILE A 265 5.04 -5.52 18.71
C ILE A 265 4.16 -5.40 19.97
N ARG A 266 3.48 -4.26 20.15
CA ARG A 266 2.62 -3.97 21.30
C ARG A 266 1.15 -3.87 20.87
N LEU A 267 0.25 -3.79 21.85
CA LEU A 267 -1.15 -3.51 21.58
C LEU A 267 -1.31 -2.20 20.79
N PRO A 268 -2.16 -2.18 19.73
CA PRO A 268 -2.39 -0.99 18.94
C PRO A 268 -3.08 0.09 19.78
N LEU A 269 -2.83 1.35 19.44
CA LEU A 269 -3.69 2.44 19.88
C LEU A 269 -5.03 2.38 19.14
N PRO A 270 -6.12 2.90 19.72
CA PRO A 270 -7.39 3.02 19.00
C PRO A 270 -7.22 3.76 17.68
N THR A 271 -7.87 3.27 16.63
CA THR A 271 -7.84 3.95 15.33
C THR A 271 -8.42 5.35 15.43
N ARG A 272 -7.68 6.34 14.95
CA ARG A 272 -8.16 7.72 14.81
C ARG A 272 -8.76 7.91 13.44
N PHE A 273 -10.02 8.34 13.37
CA PHE A 273 -10.68 8.69 12.12
C PHE A 273 -10.78 10.21 12.01
N CYS A 274 -10.26 10.75 10.91
CA CYS A 274 -10.24 12.17 10.63
C CYS A 274 -10.84 12.45 9.26
N VAL A 275 -11.55 13.57 9.10
CA VAL A 275 -12.06 14.02 7.80
C VAL A 275 -11.91 15.52 7.60
N SER A 276 -11.84 15.97 6.34
CA SER A 276 -11.89 17.40 6.01
C SER A 276 -13.32 17.95 5.95
N GLY A 277 -14.30 17.09 5.62
CA GLY A 277 -15.72 17.46 5.47
C GLY A 277 -16.54 17.37 6.77
N ASN A 278 -17.68 16.67 6.70
CA ASN A 278 -18.62 16.49 7.80
C ASN A 278 -18.31 15.16 8.56
N PRO A 279 -17.92 15.21 9.85
CA PRO A 279 -17.62 14.01 10.65
C PRO A 279 -18.82 13.09 10.85
N GLU A 280 -19.99 13.63 11.15
CA GLU A 280 -21.20 12.86 11.42
C GLU A 280 -21.64 12.07 10.18
N GLN A 281 -21.59 12.71 9.00
CA GLN A 281 -21.91 12.08 7.74
C GLN A 281 -20.93 10.93 7.42
N PHE A 282 -19.64 11.14 7.61
CA PHE A 282 -18.65 10.07 7.43
C PHE A 282 -18.91 8.91 8.39
N ALA A 283 -19.15 9.21 9.67
CA ALA A 283 -19.43 8.19 10.68
C ALA A 283 -20.63 7.32 10.28
N GLN A 284 -21.73 7.94 9.86
CA GLN A 284 -22.96 7.24 9.42
C GLN A 284 -22.72 6.38 8.18
N VAL A 285 -22.12 6.94 7.14
CA VAL A 285 -21.90 6.23 5.87
C VAL A 285 -20.88 5.10 6.07
N SER A 286 -19.91 5.26 6.97
CA SER A 286 -18.88 4.27 7.26
C SER A 286 -19.39 2.98 7.94
N VAL A 287 -20.55 3.02 8.61
CA VAL A 287 -21.10 1.89 9.40
C VAL A 287 -21.21 0.62 8.57
N GLN A 288 -21.65 0.73 7.32
CA GLN A 288 -21.84 -0.43 6.45
C GLN A 288 -20.54 -1.18 6.14
N TRP A 289 -19.38 -0.50 6.20
CA TRP A 289 -18.07 -1.11 5.93
C TRP A 289 -17.30 -1.43 7.21
N LEU A 290 -17.47 -0.64 8.27
CA LEU A 290 -16.80 -0.83 9.57
C LEU A 290 -17.57 -1.78 10.50
N GLY A 291 -18.89 -1.89 10.35
CA GLY A 291 -19.78 -2.62 11.26
C GLY A 291 -20.07 -1.90 12.59
N PHE A 292 -19.55 -0.69 12.78
CA PHE A 292 -19.79 0.17 13.93
C PHE A 292 -19.72 1.65 13.53
N THR A 293 -20.23 2.53 14.39
CA THR A 293 -20.13 3.99 14.19
C THR A 293 -18.84 4.52 14.84
N PRO A 294 -17.85 4.99 14.06
CA PRO A 294 -16.62 5.53 14.62
C PRO A 294 -16.83 6.93 15.22
N THR A 295 -15.99 7.30 16.19
CA THR A 295 -15.78 8.72 16.52
C THR A 295 -14.86 9.33 15.47
N VAL A 296 -15.30 10.46 14.89
CA VAL A 296 -14.62 11.11 13.76
C VAL A 296 -14.28 12.55 14.11
N GLU A 297 -13.04 12.96 13.84
CA GLU A 297 -12.54 14.31 14.07
C GLU A 297 -12.57 15.11 12.76
N LYS A 298 -13.05 16.36 12.80
CA LYS A 298 -12.88 17.29 11.66
C LYS A 298 -11.50 17.92 11.71
N ILE A 299 -10.79 17.91 10.58
CA ILE A 299 -9.46 18.51 10.44
C ILE A 299 -9.49 19.56 9.33
N ASN A 300 -8.98 20.74 9.65
CA ASN A 300 -8.67 21.75 8.64
C ASN A 300 -7.20 21.56 8.24
N LEU A 301 -6.97 21.28 6.96
CA LEU A 301 -5.62 21.07 6.45
C LEU A 301 -4.88 22.41 6.33
N PRO A 302 -3.56 22.43 6.56
CA PRO A 302 -2.76 23.63 6.37
C PRO A 302 -2.68 23.98 4.87
N GLU A 303 -2.76 25.27 4.54
CA GLU A 303 -2.39 25.73 3.20
C GLU A 303 -0.88 25.53 3.01
N VAL A 304 -0.50 24.67 2.08
CA VAL A 304 0.91 24.51 1.71
C VAL A 304 1.23 25.58 0.67
N LEU A 305 1.78 26.71 1.11
CA LEU A 305 2.38 27.69 0.21
C LEU A 305 3.52 26.99 -0.54
N SER A 306 3.51 27.09 -1.87
CA SER A 306 4.51 26.53 -2.77
C SER A 306 5.88 27.20 -2.58
N GLN A 307 6.56 26.88 -1.49
CA GLN A 307 7.92 27.32 -1.20
C GLN A 307 8.75 26.16 -0.66
N ILE A 308 8.99 25.14 -1.48
CA ILE A 308 10.21 24.34 -1.37
C ILE A 308 10.69 24.00 -2.79
N VAL A 309 11.32 24.99 -3.42
CA VAL A 309 12.35 24.75 -4.44
C VAL A 309 13.55 25.58 -3.99
N SER A 310 14.49 24.94 -3.31
CA SER A 310 15.85 25.42 -3.07
C SER A 310 16.73 24.21 -2.86
#